data_AF-A0A2V7HUX1-F1
#
_entry.id   AF-A0A2V7HUX1-F1
#
_cell.length_a   1.000
_cell.length_b   1.000
_cell.length_c   1.000
_cell.angle_alpha   90.00
_cell.angle_beta   90.00
_cell.angle_gamma   90.00
#
_symmetry.space_group_name_H-M   'P 1'
#
loop_
_entity.id
_entity.type
_entity.pdbx_description
1 polymer ?
#
loop_
_entity_poly.entity_id
_entity_poly.type
_entity_poly.pdbx_seq_one_letter_code
_entity_poly.pdbx_strand_id
1 'polypeptide(L)' 'MTGQADRAAATALGGPFERGGAMNPAGRRLMLDIKIAGGQLIDGTGAPARGGDLGIAGDAIAAIGDLSREPA' A
#
# COMPACT_ATOMS: atom_id res chain seq x y z
N MET A 1 -20.43 -9.14 -29.94
CA MET A 1 -20.72 -7.72 -29.64
C MET A 1 -21.42 -7.67 -28.29
N THR A 2 -20.62 -7.49 -27.23
CA THR A 2 -20.64 -6.31 -26.32
C THR A 2 -21.83 -6.30 -25.37
N GLY A 3 -21.71 -6.32 -24.06
CA GLY A 3 -20.56 -6.32 -23.18
C GLY A 3 -21.11 -6.43 -21.75
N GLN A 4 -20.70 -7.45 -21.01
CA GLN A 4 -20.97 -7.55 -19.58
C GLN A 4 -19.86 -6.77 -18.88
N ALA A 5 -19.96 -5.44 -18.91
CA ALA A 5 -19.09 -4.58 -18.15
C ALA A 5 -19.44 -4.73 -16.67
N ASP A 6 -18.61 -5.49 -15.98
CA ASP A 6 -18.07 -5.21 -14.65
C ASP A 6 -18.70 -3.99 -13.95
N ARG A 7 -19.61 -4.26 -13.02
CA ARG A 7 -20.10 -3.27 -12.05
C ARG A 7 -20.10 -3.91 -10.67
N ALA A 8 -18.90 -4.10 -10.13
CA ALA A 8 -18.73 -4.27 -8.69
C ALA A 8 -18.59 -2.88 -8.05
N ALA A 9 -19.71 -2.47 -7.46
CA ALA A 9 -19.89 -1.49 -6.38
C ALA A 9 -18.70 -0.59 -6.02
N ALA A 10 -18.79 0.66 -6.45
CA ALA A 10 -18.24 1.79 -5.71
C ALA A 10 -18.94 1.89 -4.34
N THR A 11 -18.38 1.28 -3.30
CA THR A 11 -18.64 1.62 -1.90
C THR A 11 -17.45 1.14 -1.06
N ALA A 12 -16.43 1.99 -0.96
CA ALA A 12 -15.46 1.94 0.13
C ALA A 12 -15.30 3.37 0.64
N LEU A 13 -16.20 3.77 1.54
CA LEU A 13 -15.98 4.93 2.42
C LEU A 13 -14.94 4.53 3.48
N GLY A 14 -13.71 4.38 3.01
CA GLY A 14 -12.51 3.98 3.76
C GLY A 14 -11.37 3.77 2.75
N GLY A 15 -10.86 4.88 2.19
CA GLY A 15 -9.85 4.85 1.13
C GLY A 15 -8.48 4.35 1.59
N PRO A 16 -7.56 4.01 0.66
CA PRO A 16 -6.29 3.30 0.91
C PRO A 16 -5.21 4.14 1.61
N PHE A 17 -5.59 5.21 2.29
CA PHE A 17 -4.68 6.11 3.00
C PHE A 17 -5.09 6.17 4.47
N GLU A 18 -4.99 5.04 5.17
CA GLU A 18 -5.06 5.01 6.64
C GLU A 18 -3.93 5.90 7.18
N ARG A 19 -4.32 7.07 7.70
CA ARG A 19 -3.39 8.02 8.33
C ARG A 19 -2.84 7.40 9.61
N GLY A 20 -1.57 7.02 9.56
CA GLY A 20 -0.71 6.94 10.73
C GLY A 20 -0.69 5.58 11.43
N GLY A 21 0.52 5.02 11.51
CA GLY A 21 0.88 3.94 12.41
C GLY A 21 0.38 2.57 11.96
N ALA A 22 1.31 1.70 11.58
CA ALA A 22 1.04 0.28 11.46
C ALA A 22 0.67 -0.30 12.84
N MET A 23 -0.61 -0.16 13.20
CA MET A 23 -1.27 -1.01 14.15
C MET A 23 -2.54 -1.51 13.47
N ASN A 24 -2.41 -2.64 12.80
CA ASN A 24 -3.57 -3.44 12.45
C ASN A 24 -4.33 -3.72 13.77
N PRO A 25 -5.61 -3.36 13.92
CA PRO A 25 -6.36 -3.54 15.18
C PRO A 25 -6.48 -5.02 15.62
N ALA A 26 -5.96 -5.96 14.82
CA ALA A 26 -5.87 -7.38 15.13
C ALA A 26 -4.44 -7.95 15.29
N GLY A 27 -3.38 -7.13 15.27
CA GLY A 27 -1.99 -7.61 15.46
C GLY A 27 -1.48 -8.54 14.34
N ARG A 28 -2.11 -8.51 13.16
CA ARG A 28 -1.71 -9.34 12.01
C ARG A 28 -0.64 -8.62 11.19
N ARG A 29 0.51 -9.28 11.02
CA ARG A 29 1.53 -8.89 10.04
C ARG A 29 0.90 -8.81 8.64
N LEU A 30 1.35 -7.84 7.86
CA LEU A 30 1.10 -7.80 6.43
C LEU A 30 1.99 -8.85 5.77
N MET A 31 1.39 -9.70 4.94
CA MET A 31 2.15 -10.59 4.07
C MET A 31 2.33 -9.85 2.75
N LEU A 32 3.57 -9.43 2.47
CA LEU A 32 3.93 -8.72 1.25
C LEU A 32 4.44 -9.73 0.22
N ASP A 33 4.24 -9.47 -1.05
CA ASP A 33 4.89 -10.26 -2.11
C ASP A 33 6.26 -9.68 -2.46
N ILE A 34 6.38 -8.36 -2.37
CA ILE A 34 7.62 -7.62 -2.63
C ILE A 34 7.79 -6.56 -1.55
N LYS A 35 9.01 -6.47 -1.01
CA LYS A 35 9.46 -5.36 -0.16
C LYS A 35 10.69 -4.70 -0.76
N ILE A 36 10.56 -3.42 -1.09
CA ILE A 36 11.68 -2.57 -1.47
C ILE A 36 12.10 -1.81 -0.20
N ALA A 37 13.30 -2.08 0.31
CA ALA A 37 13.78 -1.54 1.57
C ALA A 37 14.78 -0.40 1.38
N GLY A 38 14.73 0.61 2.27
CA GLY A 38 15.72 1.69 2.35
C GLY A 38 15.79 2.60 1.13
N GLY A 39 14.71 2.70 0.36
CA GLY A 39 14.65 3.49 -0.87
C GLY A 39 14.38 4.97 -0.62
N GLN A 40 14.62 5.78 -1.66
CA GLN A 40 14.12 7.15 -1.76
C GLN A 40 12.83 7.15 -2.59
N LEU A 41 11.71 7.47 -1.95
CA LEU A 41 10.37 7.43 -2.52
C LEU A 41 10.00 8.78 -3.13
N ILE A 42 9.64 8.76 -4.41
CA ILE A 42 9.16 9.91 -5.18
C ILE A 42 7.68 9.66 -5.49
N ASP A 43 6.78 10.51 -5.02
CA ASP A 43 5.31 10.30 -5.10
C ASP A 43 4.60 11.11 -6.19
N GLY A 44 5.37 11.78 -7.06
CA GLY A 44 4.83 12.55 -8.19
C GLY A 44 4.16 13.87 -7.83
N THR A 45 4.09 14.25 -6.55
CA THR A 45 3.50 15.52 -6.10
C THR A 45 4.39 16.75 -6.41
N GLY A 46 5.65 16.51 -6.77
CA GLY A 46 6.68 17.55 -6.89
C GLY A 46 7.40 17.87 -5.57
N ALA A 47 7.00 17.26 -4.46
CA ALA A 47 7.74 17.34 -3.20
C ALA A 47 9.10 16.60 -3.29
N PRO A 48 10.08 16.94 -2.43
CA PRO A 48 11.33 16.19 -2.34
C PRO A 48 11.11 14.70 -2.02
N ALA A 49 12.02 13.86 -2.49
CA ALA A 49 11.99 12.43 -2.20
C ALA A 49 12.11 12.17 -0.68
N ARG A 50 11.40 11.15 -0.19
CA ARG A 50 11.44 10.74 1.23
C ARG A 50 12.02 9.34 1.40
N GLY A 51 12.81 9.14 2.43
CA GLY A 51 13.32 7.81 2.76
C GLY A 51 12.23 6.89 3.30
N GLY A 52 12.25 5.61 2.92
CA GLY A 52 11.38 4.60 3.49
C GLY A 52 11.33 3.29 2.69
N ASP A 53 10.52 2.36 3.19
CA ASP A 53 10.24 1.09 2.55
C ASP A 53 8.90 1.14 1.82
N LEU A 54 8.77 0.33 0.77
CA LEU A 54 7.56 0.12 -0.01
C LEU A 54 7.21 -1.37 -0.03
N GLY A 55 6.00 -1.70 0.44
CA GLY A 55 5.44 -3.04 0.40
C GLY A 55 4.38 -3.16 -0.69
N ILE A 56 4.45 -4.23 -1.47
CA ILE A 56 3.53 -4.54 -2.56
C ILE A 56 2.86 -5.89 -2.27
N ALA A 57 1.55 -5.96 -2.49
CA ALA A 57 0.78 -7.19 -2.49
C ALA A 57 -0.08 -7.24 -3.75
N GLY A 58 0.06 -8.31 -4.53
CA GLY A 58 -0.50 -8.42 -5.88
C GLY A 58 0.00 -7.28 -6.78
N ASP A 59 -0.93 -6.47 -7.26
CA ASP A 59 -0.71 -5.33 -8.15
C ASP A 59 -0.80 -3.98 -7.42
N ALA A 60 -0.92 -3.99 -6.09
CA ALA A 60 -1.18 -2.80 -5.28
C ALA A 60 -0.03 -2.45 -4.34
N ILE A 61 0.15 -1.14 -4.12
CA ILE A 61 0.94 -0.64 -2.99
C ILE A 61 0.15 -0.91 -1.72
N ALA A 62 0.64 -1.84 -0.90
CA ALA A 62 -0.02 -2.27 0.33
C ALA A 62 0.40 -1.43 1.55
N ALA A 63 1.65 -0.96 1.58
CA ALA A 63 2.17 -0.14 2.67
C ALA A 63 3.37 0.71 2.24
N ILE A 64 3.52 1.87 2.87
CA ILE A 64 4.69 2.76 2.76
C ILE A 64 5.11 3.17 4.18
N GLY A 65 6.41 3.10 4.49
CA GLY A 65 6.94 3.52 5.80
C GLY A 65 8.10 2.65 6.28
N ASP A 66 8.22 2.47 7.59
CA ASP A 66 9.12 1.47 8.17
C ASP A 66 8.45 0.09 8.12
N LEU A 67 9.00 -0.81 7.32
CA LEU A 67 8.50 -2.18 7.13
C LEU A 67 9.54 -3.21 7.61
N SER A 68 10.39 -2.83 8.56
CA SER A 68 11.42 -3.70 9.14
C SER A 68 10.85 -4.96 9.81
N ARG A 69 9.60 -4.89 10.28
CA ARG A 69 8.91 -6.00 10.97
C ARG A 69 8.01 -6.85 10.07
N GLU A 70 7.80 -6.41 8.83
CA GLU A 70 6.92 -7.09 7.88
C GLU A 70 7.73 -8.02 6.97
N PRO A 71 7.39 -9.30 6.89
CA PRO A 71 8.00 -10.21 5.94
C PRO A 71 7.51 -9.92 4.51
N ALA A 72 8.40 -10.15 3.55
CA ALA A 72 8.04 -10.41 2.15
C ALA A 72 8.28 -11.90 1.87
#